data_AF-A0A8J8IUE0-F1
#
_entry.id   AF-A0A8J8IUE0-F1
#
_cell.length_a   1.000
_cell.length_b   1.000
_cell.length_c   1.000
_cell.angle_alpha   90.00
_cell.angle_beta   90.00
_cell.angle_gamma   90.00
#
_symmetry.space_group_name_H-M   'P 1'
#
loop_
_entity.id
_entity.type
_entity.pdbx_description
1 polymer ?
#
loop_
_entity_poly.entity_id
_entity_poly.type
_entity_poly.pdbx_seq_one_letter_code
_entity_poly.pdbx_strand_id
1 'polypeptide(L)'
;MNLTVTLLLDPHGNARKGVLADYSPGKHKEDAIQKALEKLNRALPQDAKVIDFEIGTYTTPVTRRTYAVAVAVYNAPLEVKAFDEYTIKERRELLAKVLRDFNYNPKVLNISEIARMFGVSRDSIYYDIEQILKEGKKISR
;
A
#
# COMPACT_ATOMS: atom_id res chain seq x y z
N MET A 1 22.25 -17.88 13.36
CA MET A 1 20.87 -17.88 12.82
C MET A 1 20.96 -17.41 11.39
N ASN A 2 20.45 -18.18 10.43
CA ASN A 2 20.39 -17.77 9.04
C ASN A 2 18.93 -17.46 8.73
N LEU A 3 18.63 -16.20 8.43
CA LEU A 3 17.33 -15.78 7.93
C LEU A 3 17.45 -15.67 6.41
N THR A 4 16.70 -16.49 5.69
CA THR A 4 16.66 -16.44 4.22
C THR A 4 15.29 -15.92 3.81
N VAL A 5 15.27 -14.82 3.06
CA VAL A 5 14.04 -14.20 2.56
C VAL A 5 14.04 -14.32 1.05
N THR A 6 12.96 -14.88 0.49
CA THR A 6 12.78 -15.00 -0.97
C THR A 6 11.71 -14.02 -1.39
N LEU A 7 12.00 -13.19 -2.40
CA LEU A 7 11.14 -12.09 -2.83
C LEU A 7 10.72 -12.27 -4.28
N LEU A 8 9.44 -12.09 -4.55
CA LEU A 8 8.90 -11.99 -5.89
C LEU A 8 8.37 -10.56 -6.08
N LEU A 9 9.01 -9.80 -6.97
CA LEU A 9 8.63 -8.43 -7.27
C LEU A 9 8.09 -8.37 -8.70
N ASP A 10 6.84 -7.93 -8.85
CA ASP A 10 6.30 -7.56 -10.17
C ASP A 10 6.90 -6.22 -10.59
N PRO A 11 7.70 -6.12 -11.66
CA PRO A 11 8.31 -4.86 -12.09
C PRO A 11 7.28 -3.85 -12.60
N HIS A 12 6.08 -4.27 -13.03
CA HIS A 12 5.09 -3.41 -13.66
C HIS A 12 4.26 -2.56 -12.70
N GLY A 13 4.26 -2.88 -11.40
CA GLY A 13 3.56 -2.06 -10.40
C GLY A 13 4.18 -0.67 -10.22
N ASN A 14 3.38 0.40 -10.39
CA ASN A 14 3.77 1.80 -10.22
C ASN A 14 3.89 2.17 -8.72
N ALA A 15 4.92 1.65 -8.05
CA ALA A 15 5.20 1.90 -6.65
C ALA A 15 6.72 1.84 -6.42
N ARG A 16 7.21 2.58 -5.42
CA ARG A 16 8.54 2.40 -4.87
C ARG A 16 8.53 1.11 -4.06
N LYS A 17 9.10 0.06 -4.64
CA LYS A 17 9.23 -1.26 -4.02
C LYS A 17 10.49 -1.27 -3.17
N GLY A 18 10.42 -1.85 -1.98
CA GLY A 18 11.59 -1.91 -1.11
C GLY A 18 11.53 -3.03 -0.09
N VAL A 19 12.70 -3.32 0.46
CA VAL A 19 12.88 -4.24 1.57
C VAL A 19 13.60 -3.47 2.68
N LEU A 20 13.06 -3.53 3.89
CA LEU A 20 13.72 -3.02 5.09
C LEU A 20 14.02 -4.20 6.01
N ALA A 21 15.20 -4.18 6.60
CA ALA A 21 15.59 -5.13 7.62
C ALA A 21 16.20 -4.36 8.79
N ASP A 22 15.80 -4.68 10.00
CA ASP A 22 16.40 -4.11 11.21
C ASP A 22 16.62 -5.19 12.27
N TYR A 23 17.57 -4.92 13.15
CA TYR A 23 17.98 -5.82 14.21
C TYR A 23 17.99 -5.08 15.55
N SER A 24 17.51 -5.74 16.59
CA SER A 24 17.52 -5.18 17.94
C SER A 24 17.80 -6.22 19.02
N PRO A 25 18.71 -5.94 19.96
CA PRO A 25 18.85 -6.73 21.17
C PRO A 25 17.79 -6.33 22.22
N GLY A 26 17.38 -7.30 23.03
CA GLY A 26 16.45 -7.11 24.13
C GLY A 26 16.74 -8.02 25.32
N LYS A 27 16.17 -7.67 26.48
CA LYS A 27 16.28 -8.44 27.72
C LYS A 27 15.58 -9.79 27.62
N HIS A 28 14.47 -9.83 26.88
CA HIS A 28 13.69 -11.02 26.55
C HIS A 28 13.13 -10.88 25.13
N LYS A 29 12.44 -11.91 24.64
CA LYS A 29 12.00 -12.02 23.24
C LYS A 29 11.12 -10.85 22.82
N GLU A 30 10.13 -10.50 23.64
CA GLU A 30 9.14 -9.47 23.36
C GLU A 30 9.80 -8.09 23.28
N ASP A 31 10.72 -7.78 24.20
CA ASP A 31 11.49 -6.53 24.21
C ASP A 31 12.36 -6.39 22.94
N ALA A 32 13.02 -7.48 22.52
CA ALA A 32 13.83 -7.48 21.30
C ALA A 32 12.98 -7.24 20.05
N ILE A 33 11.84 -7.94 19.94
CA ILE A 33 10.89 -7.80 18.83
C ILE A 33 10.35 -6.38 18.77
N GLN A 34 9.86 -5.84 19.89
CA GLN A 34 9.28 -4.51 19.95
C GLN A 34 10.27 -3.44 19.49
N LYS A 35 11.52 -3.51 19.95
CA LYS A 35 12.58 -2.60 19.50
C LYS A 35 12.89 -2.73 18.01
N ALA A 36 12.86 -3.93 17.45
CA ALA A 36 13.06 -4.13 16.01
C ALA A 36 11.91 -3.52 15.20
N LEU A 37 10.67 -3.73 15.65
CA LEU A 37 9.46 -3.17 15.05
C LEU A 37 9.43 -1.64 15.10
N GLU A 38 9.80 -1.03 16.23
CA GLU A 38 9.85 0.42 16.38
C GLU A 38 10.81 1.07 15.37
N LYS A 39 11.97 0.45 15.14
CA LYS A 39 12.92 0.95 14.14
C LYS A 39 12.40 0.76 12.71
N LEU A 40 11.84 -0.40 12.40
CA LEU A 40 11.22 -0.66 11.10
C LEU A 40 10.11 0.34 10.79
N ASN A 41 9.22 0.60 11.75
CA ASN A 41 8.13 1.57 11.60
C ASN A 41 8.64 3.00 11.36
N ARG A 42 9.78 3.38 11.96
CA ARG A 42 10.41 4.68 11.70
C ARG A 42 11.07 4.77 10.33
N ALA A 43 11.55 3.63 9.80
CA ALA A 43 12.20 3.57 8.50
C ALA A 43 11.21 3.37 7.33
N LEU A 44 10.01 2.87 7.62
CA LEU A 44 8.97 2.64 6.62
C LEU A 44 8.53 3.98 6.01
N PRO A 45 8.51 4.14 4.67
CA PRO A 45 8.00 5.35 4.05
C PRO A 45 6.53 5.61 4.43
N GLN A 46 6.15 6.88 4.44
CA GLN A 46 4.76 7.28 4.64
C GLN A 46 3.86 6.63 3.56
N ASP A 47 2.69 6.15 3.97
CA ASP A 47 1.71 5.46 3.13
C ASP A 47 2.23 4.18 2.44
N ALA A 48 3.35 3.62 2.93
CA ALA A 48 3.84 2.33 2.45
C ALA A 48 2.89 1.19 2.85
N LYS A 49 2.51 0.38 1.86
CA LYS A 49 1.79 -0.86 2.07
C LYS A 49 2.78 -2.00 2.27
N VAL A 50 2.78 -2.59 3.47
CA VAL A 50 3.52 -3.83 3.75
C VAL A 50 2.85 -4.98 3.01
N ILE A 51 3.64 -5.70 2.21
CA ILE A 51 3.20 -6.82 1.37
C ILE A 51 3.57 -8.15 2.01
N ASP A 52 4.73 -8.21 2.65
CA ASP A 52 5.21 -9.39 3.35
C ASP A 52 6.09 -8.98 4.53
N PHE A 53 6.16 -9.82 5.55
CA PHE A 53 6.81 -9.52 6.81
C PHE A 53 7.23 -10.78 7.57
N GLU A 54 8.48 -10.81 8.03
CA GLU A 54 9.05 -11.95 8.77
C GLU A 54 9.88 -11.47 9.99
N ILE A 55 9.81 -12.22 11.10
CA ILE A 55 10.63 -11.96 12.29
C ILE A 55 11.34 -13.24 12.75
N GLY A 56 12.67 -13.20 12.79
CA GLY A 56 13.49 -14.20 13.44
C GLY A 56 13.97 -13.72 14.81
N THR A 57 14.02 -14.63 15.79
CA THR A 57 14.63 -14.35 17.11
C THR A 57 15.66 -15.38 17.49
N TYR A 58 16.74 -14.95 18.14
CA TYR A 58 17.78 -15.82 18.69
C TYR A 58 18.16 -15.38 20.09
N THR A 59 18.10 -16.31 21.05
CA THR A 59 18.57 -16.08 22.41
C THR A 59 19.93 -16.72 22.61
N THR A 60 20.91 -15.92 22.99
CA THR A 60 22.26 -16.41 23.29
C THR A 60 22.25 -17.26 24.57
N PRO A 61 22.82 -18.47 24.57
CA PRO A 61 22.80 -19.36 25.75
C PRO A 61 23.51 -18.77 26.98
N VAL A 62 24.61 -18.05 26.75
CA VAL A 62 25.51 -17.57 27.82
C VAL A 62 24.99 -16.30 28.47
N THR A 63 24.69 -15.27 27.67
CA THR A 63 24.27 -13.97 28.22
C THR A 63 22.75 -13.85 28.39
N ARG A 64 21.99 -14.86 27.94
CA ARG A 64 20.52 -14.88 27.89
C ARG A 64 19.89 -13.67 27.21
N ARG A 65 20.66 -12.89 26.44
CA ARG A 65 20.12 -11.80 25.62
C ARG A 65 19.40 -12.38 24.41
N THR A 66 18.24 -11.81 24.11
CA THR A 66 17.50 -12.13 22.88
C THR A 66 17.76 -11.08 21.84
N TYR A 67 17.99 -11.52 20.62
CA TYR A 67 18.14 -10.68 19.44
C TYR A 67 16.95 -10.96 18.53
N ALA A 68 16.34 -9.90 18.00
CA ALA A 68 15.32 -10.00 16.97
C ALA A 68 15.87 -9.39 15.67
N VAL A 69 15.55 -10.04 14.56
CA VAL A 69 15.73 -9.52 13.20
C VAL A 69 14.35 -9.50 12.57
N ALA A 70 13.92 -8.34 12.10
CA ALA A 70 12.65 -8.17 11.42
C ALA A 70 12.91 -7.68 10.00
N VAL A 71 12.20 -8.27 9.03
CA VAL A 71 12.29 -7.92 7.61
C VAL A 71 10.89 -7.60 7.10
N ALA A 72 10.73 -6.44 6.47
CA ALA A 72 9.48 -5.99 5.88
C ALA A 72 9.67 -5.69 4.39
N VAL A 73 8.73 -6.18 3.58
CA VAL A 73 8.64 -5.93 2.15
C VAL A 73 7.50 -4.97 1.94
N TYR A 74 7.74 -3.87 1.23
CA TYR A 74 6.73 -2.83 1.08
C TYR A 74 6.65 -2.27 -0.34
N ASN A 75 5.47 -1.75 -0.66
CA ASN A 75 5.22 -0.88 -1.80
C ASN A 75 4.80 0.49 -1.26
N ALA A 76 5.60 1.52 -1.52
CA ALA A 76 5.22 2.90 -1.24
C ALA A 76 4.74 3.59 -2.52
N PRO A 77 3.71 4.44 -2.45
CA PRO A 77 3.34 5.28 -3.59
C PRO A 77 4.55 6.13 -4.02
N LEU A 78 4.81 6.21 -5.33
CA LEU A 78 5.94 7.00 -5.87
C LEU A 78 5.71 8.50 -5.69
N GLU A 79 4.45 8.93 -5.79
CA GLU A 79 4.01 10.30 -5.59
C GLU A 79 2.65 10.26 -4.90
N VAL A 80 2.51 10.99 -3.78
CA VAL A 80 1.19 11.33 -3.23
C VAL A 80 0.74 12.57 -3.97
N LYS A 81 0.37 12.37 -5.24
CA LYS A 81 -0.18 13.43 -6.09
C LYS A 81 -1.49 13.90 -5.47
N ALA A 82 -1.69 15.20 -5.34
CA ALA A 82 -2.95 15.72 -4.82
C ALA A 82 -4.08 15.37 -5.80
N PHE A 83 -5.28 15.06 -5.29
CA PHE A 83 -6.38 14.59 -6.16
C PHE A 83 -6.77 15.61 -7.24
N ASP A 84 -6.60 16.90 -6.97
CA ASP A 84 -6.80 18.00 -7.91
C ASP A 84 -5.76 18.04 -9.05
N GLU A 85 -4.62 17.41 -8.89
CA GLU A 85 -3.61 17.29 -9.94
C GLU A 85 -3.87 16.09 -10.88
N TYR A 86 -4.81 15.19 -10.55
CA TYR A 86 -5.08 13.98 -11.34
C TYR A 86 -5.54 14.35 -12.75
N THR A 87 -4.92 13.71 -13.74
CA THR A 87 -5.39 13.76 -15.13
C THR A 87 -6.75 13.06 -15.24
N ILE A 88 -7.48 13.34 -16.33
CA ILE A 88 -8.76 12.68 -16.62
C ILE A 88 -8.60 11.16 -16.64
N LYS A 89 -7.49 10.65 -17.19
CA LYS A 89 -7.19 9.22 -17.25
C LYS A 89 -7.01 8.62 -15.86
N GLU A 90 -6.15 9.21 -15.03
CA GLU A 90 -5.89 8.75 -13.66
C GLU A 90 -7.16 8.77 -12.80
N ARG A 91 -7.95 9.85 -12.91
CA ARG A 91 -9.24 9.96 -12.21
C ARG A 91 -10.20 8.85 -12.64
N ARG A 92 -10.33 8.58 -13.94
CA ARG A 92 -11.18 7.49 -14.46
C ARG A 92 -10.71 6.12 -14.01
N GLU A 93 -9.40 5.87 -13.99
CA GLU A 93 -8.84 4.60 -13.51
C GLU A 93 -9.20 4.36 -12.03
N LEU A 94 -9.09 5.40 -11.20
CA LEU A 94 -9.46 5.31 -9.78
C LEU A 94 -10.97 5.09 -9.59
N LEU A 95 -11.80 5.87 -10.29
CA LEU A 95 -13.26 5.70 -10.27
C LEU A 95 -13.68 4.32 -10.79
N ALA A 96 -13.04 3.81 -11.85
CA ALA A 96 -13.33 2.51 -12.41
C ALA A 96 -12.97 1.38 -11.45
N LYS A 97 -11.88 1.51 -10.68
CA LYS A 97 -11.53 0.55 -9.64
C LYS A 97 -12.61 0.48 -8.56
N VAL A 98 -13.02 1.62 -8.02
CA VAL A 98 -14.09 1.67 -7.02
C VAL A 98 -15.39 1.12 -7.60
N LEU A 99 -15.78 1.52 -8.81
CA LEU A 99 -17.00 1.00 -9.45
C LEU A 99 -16.95 -0.52 -9.63
N ARG A 100 -15.82 -1.11 -10.05
CA ARG A 100 -15.67 -2.57 -10.16
C ARG A 100 -15.94 -3.28 -8.84
N ASP A 101 -15.39 -2.77 -7.74
CA ASP A 101 -15.57 -3.36 -6.41
C ASP A 101 -17.05 -3.36 -5.96
N PHE A 102 -17.86 -2.46 -6.52
CA PHE A 102 -19.31 -2.36 -6.31
C PHE A 102 -20.15 -2.77 -7.52
N ASN A 103 -19.65 -3.71 -8.34
CA ASN A 103 -20.35 -4.27 -9.50
C ASN A 103 -20.90 -3.20 -10.47
N TYR A 104 -20.08 -2.18 -10.72
CA TYR A 104 -20.38 -1.02 -11.57
C TYR A 104 -21.64 -0.23 -11.17
N ASN A 105 -22.02 -0.22 -9.89
CA ASN A 105 -23.14 0.57 -9.40
C ASN A 105 -22.72 2.03 -9.10
N PRO A 106 -23.07 3.03 -9.92
CA PRO A 106 -22.66 4.42 -9.68
C PRO A 106 -23.37 5.07 -8.49
N LYS A 107 -24.47 4.49 -7.99
CA LYS A 107 -25.24 5.07 -6.87
C LYS A 107 -24.48 5.01 -5.54
N VAL A 108 -23.41 4.23 -5.45
CA VAL A 108 -22.56 4.13 -4.26
C VAL A 108 -21.62 5.33 -4.12
N LEU A 109 -21.49 6.17 -5.15
CA LEU A 109 -20.56 7.27 -5.20
C LEU A 109 -21.22 8.59 -4.77
N ASN A 110 -20.59 9.30 -3.83
CA ASN A 110 -20.95 10.68 -3.52
C ASN A 110 -20.32 11.64 -4.54
N ILE A 111 -21.06 11.94 -5.61
CA ILE A 111 -20.59 12.77 -6.73
C ILE A 111 -20.13 14.15 -6.28
N SER A 112 -20.82 14.76 -5.31
CA SER A 112 -20.48 16.11 -4.82
C SER A 112 -19.16 16.13 -4.05
N GLU A 113 -18.88 15.10 -3.24
CA GLU A 113 -17.61 14.96 -2.54
C GLU A 113 -16.47 14.67 -3.51
N ILE A 114 -16.69 13.73 -4.44
CA ILE A 114 -15.70 13.34 -5.44
C ILE A 114 -15.31 14.53 -6.31
N ALA A 115 -16.28 15.31 -6.79
CA ALA A 115 -16.03 16.54 -7.55
C ALA A 115 -15.14 17.52 -6.78
N ARG A 116 -15.41 17.71 -5.48
CA ARG A 116 -14.62 18.57 -4.59
C ARG A 116 -13.19 18.06 -4.42
N MET A 117 -13.01 16.76 -4.17
CA MET A 117 -11.70 16.15 -4.00
C MET A 117 -10.81 16.30 -5.23
N PHE A 118 -11.38 16.07 -6.42
CA PHE A 118 -10.66 16.17 -7.69
C PHE A 118 -10.56 17.60 -8.24
N GLY A 119 -11.09 18.61 -7.55
CA GLY A 119 -11.08 19.99 -8.04
C GLY A 119 -11.84 20.21 -9.35
N VAL A 120 -12.85 19.38 -9.65
CA VAL A 120 -13.63 19.42 -10.92
C VAL A 120 -15.12 19.62 -10.69
N SER A 121 -15.87 19.88 -11.76
CA SER A 121 -17.33 19.98 -11.70
C SER A 121 -17.98 18.61 -11.51
N ARG A 122 -19.19 18.60 -10.91
CA ARG A 122 -20.02 17.39 -10.83
C ARG A 122 -20.29 16.78 -12.21
N ASP A 123 -20.49 17.62 -13.22
CA ASP A 123 -20.73 17.19 -14.61
C ASP A 123 -19.54 16.44 -15.19
N SER A 124 -18.31 16.84 -14.83
CA SER A 124 -17.10 16.11 -15.22
C SER A 124 -17.08 14.70 -14.65
N ILE A 125 -17.48 14.53 -13.39
CA ILE A 125 -17.58 13.22 -12.75
C ILE A 125 -18.68 12.38 -13.37
N TYR A 126 -19.85 12.96 -13.67
CA TYR A 126 -20.91 12.25 -14.38
C TYR A 126 -20.45 11.75 -15.75
N TYR A 127 -19.74 12.60 -16.51
CA TYR A 127 -19.19 12.21 -17.81
C TYR A 127 -18.15 11.09 -17.67
N ASP A 128 -17.27 11.16 -16.69
CA ASP A 128 -16.27 10.11 -16.45
C ASP A 128 -16.91 8.76 -16.12
N ILE A 129 -17.92 8.74 -15.24
CA ILE A 129 -18.69 7.53 -14.91
C ILE A 129 -19.38 6.98 -16.17
N GLU A 130 -19.96 7.85 -17.01
CA GLU A 130 -20.61 7.43 -18.25
C GLU A 130 -19.63 6.72 -19.19
N GLN A 131 -18.41 7.26 -19.35
CA GLN A 131 -17.37 6.62 -20.17
C GLN A 131 -16.93 5.28 -19.60
N ILE A 132 -16.71 5.19 -18.28
CA ILE A 132 -16.34 3.94 -17.60
C ILE A 132 -17.41 2.86 -17.81
N LEU A 133 -18.70 3.22 -17.71
CA LEU A 133 -19.79 2.27 -17.90
C LEU A 133 -19.95 1.83 -19.36
N LYS A 134 -19.68 2.73 -20.33
CA LYS A 134 -19.65 2.37 -21.77
C LYS A 134 -18.53 1.38 -22.07
N GLU A 135 -17.36 1.55 -21.45
CA GLU A 135 -16.21 0.65 -21.61
C GLU A 135 -16.44 -0.68 -20.88
N GLY A 136 -16.94 -0.66 -19.65
CA GLY A 136 -17.22 -1.87 -18.86
C GLY A 136 -18.25 -2.79 -19.49
N LYS A 137 -19.31 -2.24 -20.11
CA LYS A 137 -20.34 -3.02 -20.84
C LYS A 137 -19.81 -3.76 -22.06
N LYS A 138 -18.69 -3.31 -22.66
CA LYS A 138 -18.05 -4.01 -23.78
C LYS A 138 -17.21 -5.20 -23.32
N ILE A 139 -16.75 -5.21 -22.07
CA ILE A 139 -15.90 -6.27 -21.50
C ILE A 139 -16.76 -7.41 -20.92
N SER A 140 -18.01 -7.12 -20.53
CA SER A 140 -18.97 -8.10 -20.01
C SER A 140 -19.84 -8.78 -21.09
N ARG A 141 -19.51 -8.61 -22.38
CA ARG A 141 -20.12 -9.32 -23.53
C ARG A 141 -19.07 -10.19 -24.18
#